data_AF-A0A2E9JJN5-F1
#
_entry.id   AF-A0A2E9JJN5-F1
#
_cell.length_a   1.000
_cell.length_b   1.000
_cell.length_c   1.000
_cell.angle_alpha   90.00
_cell.angle_beta   90.00
_cell.angle_gamma   90.00
#
_symmetry.space_group_name_H-M   'P 1'
#
loop_
_entity.id
_entity.type
_entity.pdbx_description
1 polymer ?
#
loop_
_entity_poly.entity_id
_entity_poly.type
_entity_poly.pdbx_seq_one_letter_code
_entity_poly.pdbx_strand_id
1 'polypeptide(L)'
;MLENIRIFNNLAYNSAQVGISVHDCCIASHPIRNVEIVNNTVVNNGWVDWGGGILMENPQAENILIRNNIVSNNLYFQIAVDSSAVGPVTIDYNLIDGFQGTEDETKGSDFLEGSPLFVDGTAGDFHLPSIPGVHLQHQRKILMGRRGHSGETVISVHWNTVTRKHWCQTLRPMEWMVQ
;
A
#
# COMPACT_ATOMS: atom_id res chain seq x y z
N MET A 1 -8.64 -21.08 3.83
CA MET A 1 -8.26 -20.03 4.79
C MET A 1 -6.88 -19.55 4.42
N LEU A 2 -6.69 -18.24 4.39
CA LEU A 2 -5.42 -17.58 4.10
C LEU A 2 -5.00 -16.78 5.33
N GLU A 3 -3.75 -16.89 5.76
CA GLU A 3 -3.33 -16.26 7.01
C GLU A 3 -1.86 -15.84 7.03
N ASN A 4 -1.53 -14.92 7.94
CA ASN A 4 -0.17 -14.42 8.20
C ASN A 4 0.45 -13.76 6.96
N ILE A 5 -0.31 -12.85 6.36
CA ILE A 5 0.09 -12.11 5.17
C ILE A 5 0.75 -10.81 5.59
N ARG A 6 1.88 -10.47 4.95
CA ARG A 6 2.52 -9.17 5.12
C ARG A 6 2.75 -8.52 3.76
N ILE A 7 2.21 -7.32 3.59
CA ILE A 7 2.42 -6.46 2.42
C ILE A 7 3.15 -5.23 2.94
N PHE A 8 4.45 -5.12 2.64
CA PHE A 8 5.26 -4.03 3.17
C PHE A 8 6.32 -3.51 2.22
N ASN A 9 6.61 -2.20 2.33
CA ASN A 9 7.60 -1.50 1.52
C ASN A 9 7.35 -1.62 0.00
N ASN A 10 6.08 -1.72 -0.43
CA ASN A 10 5.71 -1.76 -1.84
C ASN A 10 5.22 -0.40 -2.33
N LEU A 11 5.28 -0.21 -3.65
CA LEU A 11 4.61 0.87 -4.37
C LEU A 11 3.39 0.30 -5.11
N ALA A 12 2.19 0.79 -4.78
CA ALA A 12 0.96 0.53 -5.54
C ALA A 12 0.54 1.82 -6.24
N TYR A 13 0.74 1.89 -7.55
CA TYR A 13 0.59 3.13 -8.31
C TYR A 13 -0.20 2.92 -9.60
N ASN A 14 -1.12 3.86 -9.86
CA ASN A 14 -1.83 3.97 -11.13
C ASN A 14 -2.63 2.72 -11.52
N SER A 15 -3.13 1.99 -10.52
CA SER A 15 -4.15 0.95 -10.74
C SER A 15 -5.47 1.59 -11.16
N ALA A 16 -6.17 0.94 -12.09
CA ALA A 16 -7.46 1.42 -12.60
C ALA A 16 -8.53 1.55 -11.49
N GLN A 17 -8.47 0.67 -10.49
CA GLN A 17 -9.37 0.63 -9.34
C GLN A 17 -8.55 0.81 -8.04
N VAL A 18 -8.54 -0.19 -7.16
CA VAL A 18 -7.90 -0.09 -5.85
C VAL A 18 -6.40 -0.42 -5.93
N GLY A 19 -5.58 0.30 -5.15
CA GLY A 19 -4.14 0.00 -5.01
C GLY A 19 -3.88 -1.31 -4.26
N ILE A 20 -4.46 -1.47 -3.07
CA ILE A 20 -4.39 -2.69 -2.25
C ILE A 20 -5.79 -3.01 -1.71
N SER A 21 -6.33 -4.19 -1.98
CA SER A 21 -7.62 -4.63 -1.38
C SER A 21 -7.49 -5.95 -0.61
N VAL A 22 -8.16 -6.01 0.54
CA VAL A 22 -8.54 -7.27 1.20
C VAL A 22 -9.99 -7.56 0.80
N HIS A 23 -10.15 -8.21 -0.36
CA HIS A 23 -11.44 -8.44 -1.01
C HIS A 23 -12.08 -9.78 -0.60
N ASP A 24 -13.40 -9.84 -0.63
CA ASP A 24 -14.24 -11.05 -0.50
C ASP A 24 -14.62 -11.72 -1.84
N CYS A 25 -13.99 -11.36 -2.97
CA CYS A 25 -14.55 -11.74 -4.25
C CYS A 25 -14.52 -13.24 -4.50
N CYS A 26 -15.62 -13.71 -5.08
CA CYS A 26 -15.67 -14.75 -6.11
C CYS A 26 -15.96 -16.18 -5.62
N ILE A 27 -15.97 -16.46 -4.32
CA ILE A 27 -16.49 -17.71 -3.74
C ILE A 27 -17.22 -17.42 -2.43
N ALA A 28 -18.04 -18.37 -1.96
CA ALA A 28 -18.93 -18.17 -0.82
C ALA A 28 -18.22 -17.97 0.54
N SER A 29 -16.94 -18.32 0.65
CA SER A 29 -16.19 -18.12 1.89
C SER A 29 -14.71 -17.83 1.64
N HIS A 30 -14.23 -16.74 2.25
CA HIS A 30 -12.87 -16.24 2.20
C HIS A 30 -12.32 -15.89 3.59
N PRO A 31 -12.14 -16.87 4.49
CA PRO A 31 -11.55 -16.56 5.78
C PRO A 31 -10.10 -16.10 5.58
N ILE A 32 -9.83 -14.87 5.99
CA ILE A 32 -8.50 -14.25 5.95
C ILE A 32 -8.15 -13.79 7.36
N ARG A 33 -6.91 -14.03 7.80
CA ARG A 33 -6.51 -13.63 9.16
C ARG A 33 -5.07 -13.14 9.24
N ASN A 34 -4.79 -12.22 10.17
CA ASN A 34 -3.44 -11.72 10.46
C ASN A 34 -2.80 -11.12 9.21
N VAL A 35 -3.38 -10.05 8.68
CA VAL A 35 -2.86 -9.32 7.53
C VAL A 35 -2.23 -8.02 8.01
N GLU A 36 -0.97 -7.79 7.64
CA GLU A 36 -0.26 -6.55 7.91
C GLU A 36 0.01 -5.82 6.58
N ILE A 37 -0.55 -4.63 6.40
CA ILE A 37 -0.29 -3.71 5.29
C ILE A 37 0.49 -2.54 5.84
N VAL A 38 1.82 -2.57 5.73
CA VAL A 38 2.72 -1.70 6.49
C VAL A 38 3.76 -1.02 5.62
N ASN A 39 4.00 0.29 5.81
CA ASN A 39 5.06 1.03 5.10
C ASN A 39 4.97 0.97 3.56
N ASN A 40 3.77 0.87 2.99
CA ASN A 40 3.60 0.95 1.54
C ASN A 40 3.37 2.39 1.09
N THR A 41 3.70 2.69 -0.16
CA THR A 41 3.35 3.93 -0.85
C THR A 41 2.26 3.62 -1.86
N VAL A 42 1.07 4.20 -1.67
CA VAL A 42 -0.14 3.88 -2.43
C VAL A 42 -0.68 5.16 -3.07
N VAL A 43 -0.48 5.32 -4.38
CA VAL A 43 -0.59 6.63 -5.04
C VAL A 43 -1.37 6.56 -6.34
N ASN A 44 -2.22 7.55 -6.61
CA ASN A 44 -2.87 7.76 -7.91
C ASN A 44 -3.65 6.54 -8.44
N ASN A 45 -4.26 5.76 -7.56
CA ASN A 45 -5.12 4.64 -7.94
C ASN A 45 -6.58 5.11 -8.12
N GLY A 46 -7.34 4.36 -8.91
CA GLY A 46 -8.78 4.56 -9.10
C GLY A 46 -9.17 5.38 -10.32
N TRP A 47 -8.26 5.61 -11.28
CA TRP A 47 -8.43 6.63 -12.32
C TRP A 47 -9.55 6.42 -13.36
N VAL A 48 -10.34 5.33 -13.29
CA VAL A 48 -11.42 5.07 -14.25
C VAL A 48 -12.74 5.72 -13.82
N ASP A 49 -13.32 5.27 -12.71
CA ASP A 49 -14.68 5.64 -12.28
C ASP A 49 -14.84 5.54 -10.76
N TRP A 50 -14.24 4.52 -10.16
CA TRP A 50 -14.26 4.27 -8.73
C TRP A 50 -13.00 3.52 -8.30
N GLY A 51 -12.64 3.68 -7.03
CA GLY A 51 -11.48 3.04 -6.43
C GLY A 51 -10.56 4.05 -5.75
N GLY A 52 -9.57 3.52 -5.04
CA GLY A 52 -8.76 4.34 -4.17
C GLY A 52 -7.49 3.65 -3.73
N GLY A 53 -6.97 4.07 -2.57
CA GLY A 53 -5.72 3.56 -2.05
C GLY A 53 -5.85 2.13 -1.51
N ILE A 54 -6.29 2.01 -0.25
CA ILE A 54 -6.40 0.74 0.46
C ILE A 54 -7.86 0.47 0.80
N LEU A 55 -8.38 -0.71 0.44
CA LEU A 55 -9.75 -1.12 0.74
C LEU A 55 -9.77 -2.38 1.60
N MET A 56 -10.56 -2.36 2.66
CA MET A 56 -10.94 -3.56 3.40
C MET A 56 -12.43 -3.80 3.18
N GLU A 57 -12.79 -4.87 2.48
CA GLU A 57 -14.18 -5.20 2.16
C GLU A 57 -14.55 -6.66 2.47
N ASN A 58 -13.65 -7.43 3.07
CA ASN A 58 -13.91 -8.82 3.40
C ASN A 58 -14.56 -9.00 4.79
N PRO A 59 -15.83 -9.45 4.87
CA PRO A 59 -16.54 -9.63 6.14
C PRO A 59 -15.96 -10.78 7.00
N GLN A 60 -15.17 -11.68 6.41
CA GLN A 60 -14.54 -12.80 7.11
C GLN A 60 -13.06 -12.55 7.41
N ALA A 61 -12.59 -11.31 7.21
CA ALA A 61 -11.23 -10.91 7.55
C ALA A 61 -11.10 -10.58 9.04
N GLU A 62 -10.08 -11.13 9.69
CA GLU A 62 -9.81 -10.89 11.12
C GLU A 62 -8.37 -10.44 11.37
N ASN A 63 -8.17 -9.59 12.37
CA ASN A 63 -6.86 -9.11 12.80
C ASN A 63 -6.07 -8.47 11.64
N ILE A 64 -6.64 -7.41 11.08
CA ILE A 64 -6.06 -6.65 9.98
C ILE A 64 -5.38 -5.40 10.55
N LEU A 65 -4.14 -5.16 10.14
CA LEU A 65 -3.34 -4.00 10.53
C LEU A 65 -2.95 -3.20 9.28
N ILE A 66 -3.35 -1.94 9.22
CA ILE A 66 -2.98 -0.98 8.17
C ILE A 66 -2.21 0.17 8.83
N ARG A 67 -0.89 0.16 8.71
CA ARG A 67 -0.04 1.07 9.51
C ARG A 67 1.10 1.69 8.72
N ASN A 68 1.45 2.94 9.03
CA ASN A 68 2.64 3.61 8.48
C ASN A 68 2.69 3.68 6.93
N ASN A 69 1.56 3.57 6.25
CA ASN A 69 1.50 3.73 4.80
C ASN A 69 1.44 5.21 4.43
N ILE A 70 1.93 5.55 3.24
CA ILE A 70 1.71 6.82 2.57
C ILE A 70 0.62 6.57 1.54
N VAL A 71 -0.54 7.21 1.71
CA VAL A 71 -1.69 7.04 0.82
C VAL A 71 -2.07 8.41 0.28
N SER A 72 -1.82 8.64 -1.00
CA SER A 72 -1.82 9.98 -1.58
C SER A 72 -2.48 10.03 -2.96
N ASN A 73 -3.32 11.04 -3.17
CA ASN A 73 -3.89 11.39 -4.47
C ASN A 73 -4.63 10.22 -5.16
N ASN A 74 -5.26 9.33 -4.39
CA ASN A 74 -6.14 8.29 -4.93
C ASN A 74 -7.56 8.85 -5.20
N LEU A 75 -8.26 8.32 -6.22
CA LEU A 75 -9.45 8.98 -6.80
C LEU A 75 -10.63 9.14 -5.85
N TYR A 76 -11.08 8.09 -5.15
CA TYR A 76 -12.34 8.12 -4.38
C TYR A 76 -12.12 8.04 -2.87
N PHE A 77 -11.15 7.26 -2.42
CA PHE A 77 -10.75 7.15 -1.02
C PHE A 77 -9.24 6.97 -0.89
N GLN A 78 -8.65 7.40 0.22
CA GLN A 78 -7.30 6.99 0.59
C GLN A 78 -7.33 5.62 1.26
N ILE A 79 -8.06 5.48 2.38
CA ILE A 79 -8.28 4.19 3.05
C ILE A 79 -9.77 4.06 3.33
N ALA A 80 -10.38 2.96 2.91
CA ALA A 80 -11.78 2.65 3.17
C ALA A 80 -11.94 1.28 3.86
N VAL A 81 -12.93 1.20 4.76
CA VAL A 81 -13.34 -0.03 5.43
C VAL A 81 -14.83 -0.18 5.24
N ASP A 82 -15.20 -1.05 4.31
CA ASP A 82 -16.60 -1.31 3.97
C ASP A 82 -17.41 -1.66 5.22
N SER A 83 -18.64 -1.17 5.33
CA SER A 83 -19.51 -1.46 6.48
C SER A 83 -19.76 -2.96 6.76
N SER A 84 -19.58 -3.83 5.77
CA SER A 84 -19.65 -5.30 5.93
C SER A 84 -18.44 -5.90 6.65
N ALA A 85 -17.34 -5.16 6.78
CA ALA A 85 -16.15 -5.50 7.55
C ALA A 85 -16.47 -5.70 9.04
N VAL A 86 -16.76 -6.93 9.46
CA VAL A 86 -17.12 -7.21 10.87
C VAL A 86 -15.93 -7.54 11.76
N GLY A 87 -14.77 -7.87 11.20
CA GLY A 87 -13.57 -8.17 11.98
C GLY A 87 -12.83 -6.92 12.47
N PRO A 88 -12.04 -7.02 13.57
CA PRO A 88 -11.26 -5.89 14.06
C PRO A 88 -10.18 -5.49 13.03
N VAL A 89 -10.27 -4.25 12.56
CA VAL A 89 -9.27 -3.60 11.71
C VAL A 89 -8.59 -2.50 12.52
N THR A 90 -7.27 -2.56 12.65
CA THR A 90 -6.46 -1.49 13.24
C THR A 90 -5.87 -0.65 12.13
N ILE A 91 -6.22 0.64 12.11
CA ILE A 91 -5.70 1.60 11.13
C ILE A 91 -5.08 2.75 11.89
N ASP A 92 -3.77 2.91 11.78
CA ASP A 92 -3.08 3.98 12.51
C ASP A 92 -1.73 4.40 11.90
N TYR A 93 -1.26 5.58 12.31
CA TYR A 93 0.05 6.13 11.90
C TYR A 93 0.28 6.22 10.38
N ASN A 94 -0.78 6.21 9.58
CA ASN A 94 -0.69 6.43 8.14
C ASN A 94 -0.57 7.93 7.82
N LEU A 95 0.13 8.27 6.74
CA LEU A 95 0.07 9.60 6.14
C LEU A 95 -0.98 9.59 5.03
N ILE A 96 -1.96 10.47 5.17
CA ILE A 96 -3.12 10.59 4.29
C ILE A 96 -3.05 11.92 3.56
N ASP A 97 -3.03 11.88 2.24
CA ASP A 97 -3.01 13.06 1.38
C ASP A 97 -4.18 13.00 0.38
N GLY A 98 -5.12 13.93 0.53
CA GLY A 98 -6.35 13.95 -0.27
C GLY A 98 -7.48 13.10 0.32
N PHE A 99 -7.71 13.15 1.64
CA PHE A 99 -8.92 12.61 2.25
C PHE A 99 -10.16 13.35 1.72
N GLN A 100 -11.20 12.62 1.33
CA GLN A 100 -12.38 13.18 0.67
C GLN A 100 -13.64 13.12 1.53
N GLY A 101 -13.67 12.24 2.54
CA GLY A 101 -14.84 11.98 3.36
C GLY A 101 -15.93 11.26 2.57
N THR A 102 -15.55 10.38 1.65
CA THR A 102 -16.48 9.50 0.93
C THR A 102 -16.99 8.37 1.84
N GLU A 103 -17.94 7.58 1.32
CA GLU A 103 -18.47 6.42 2.03
C GLU A 103 -17.33 5.51 2.52
N ASP A 104 -17.42 5.09 3.78
CA ASP A 104 -16.50 4.17 4.43
C ASP A 104 -15.02 4.61 4.47
N GLU A 105 -14.70 5.83 4.02
CA GLU A 105 -13.36 6.40 4.10
C GLU A 105 -13.01 6.78 5.54
N THR A 106 -11.84 6.33 6.01
CA THR A 106 -11.38 6.57 7.36
C THR A 106 -9.91 6.94 7.39
N LYS A 107 -9.54 7.82 8.33
CA LYS A 107 -8.15 8.17 8.60
C LYS A 107 -7.50 7.20 9.61
N GLY A 108 -8.31 6.43 10.34
CA GLY A 108 -7.85 5.69 11.51
C GLY A 108 -7.45 6.61 12.66
N SER A 109 -6.60 6.13 13.56
CA SER A 109 -6.05 6.89 14.69
C SER A 109 -4.59 7.31 14.45
N ASP A 110 -4.10 8.32 15.17
CA ASP A 110 -2.70 8.79 15.08
C ASP A 110 -2.19 9.09 13.65
N PHE A 111 -3.11 9.35 12.72
CA PHE A 111 -2.79 9.66 11.34
C PHE A 111 -2.06 11.01 11.23
N LEU A 112 -1.34 11.18 10.13
CA LEU A 112 -0.85 12.46 9.67
C LEU A 112 -1.59 12.82 8.40
N GLU A 113 -1.99 14.08 8.27
CA GLU A 113 -2.63 14.57 7.06
C GLU A 113 -1.76 15.64 6.40
N GLY A 114 -1.58 15.51 5.10
CA GLY A 114 -0.80 16.44 4.29
C GLY A 114 0.06 15.76 3.24
N SER A 115 0.68 16.58 2.39
CA SER A 115 1.46 16.09 1.26
C SER A 115 2.70 15.30 1.69
N PRO A 116 3.01 14.16 1.04
CA PRO A 116 4.26 13.42 1.26
C PRO A 116 5.48 14.14 0.66
N LEU A 117 5.28 15.19 -0.15
CA LEU A 117 6.31 15.99 -0.80
C LEU A 117 7.26 15.18 -1.70
N PHE A 118 6.73 14.18 -2.42
CA PHE A 118 7.51 13.36 -3.35
C PHE A 118 8.43 14.18 -4.26
N VAL A 119 9.62 13.66 -4.55
CA VAL A 119 10.64 14.33 -5.39
C VAL A 119 10.06 14.75 -6.74
N ASP A 120 9.39 13.84 -7.44
CA ASP A 120 8.64 14.14 -8.66
C ASP A 120 7.50 13.12 -8.87
N GLY A 121 6.42 13.29 -8.11
CA GLY A 121 5.26 12.40 -8.20
C GLY A 121 4.59 12.39 -9.59
N THR A 122 4.73 13.45 -10.39
CA THR A 122 4.17 13.52 -11.75
C THR A 122 4.94 12.61 -12.71
N ALA A 123 6.26 12.51 -12.53
CA ALA A 123 7.12 11.58 -13.27
C ALA A 123 7.12 10.15 -12.70
N GLY A 124 6.39 9.90 -11.61
CA GLY A 124 6.39 8.62 -10.91
C GLY A 124 7.55 8.41 -9.93
N ASP A 125 8.26 9.48 -9.57
CA ASP A 125 9.31 9.45 -8.53
C ASP A 125 8.69 9.76 -7.17
N PHE A 126 8.34 8.68 -6.46
CA PHE A 126 7.74 8.71 -5.13
C PHE A 126 8.76 8.64 -3.99
N HIS A 127 10.04 8.91 -4.27
CA HIS A 127 10.99 9.06 -3.17
C HIS A 127 10.62 10.26 -2.30
N LEU A 128 10.80 10.09 -0.99
CA LEU A 128 10.69 11.21 -0.08
C LEU A 128 11.96 12.07 -0.19
N PRO A 129 11.83 13.40 -0.23
CA PRO A 129 12.95 14.28 -0.33
C PRO A 129 13.79 14.17 0.94
N SER A 130 15.10 14.18 0.79
CA SER A 130 16.05 14.21 1.89
C SER A 130 16.08 15.61 2.54
N ILE A 131 14.96 16.04 3.13
CA ILE A 131 14.87 17.29 3.88
C ILE A 131 14.92 16.96 5.38
N PRO A 132 15.76 17.64 6.18
CA PRO A 132 15.90 17.35 7.61
C PRO A 132 14.64 17.49 8.49
N GLY A 133 13.47 17.88 7.94
CA GLY A 133 12.23 18.09 8.70
C GLY A 133 11.08 17.14 8.36
N VAL A 134 10.85 16.85 7.08
CA VAL A 134 9.77 15.95 6.61
C VAL A 134 10.08 14.50 6.94
N HIS A 135 11.36 14.14 6.84
CA HIS A 135 11.87 12.84 7.26
C HIS A 135 11.64 12.59 8.76
N LEU A 136 11.62 13.61 9.61
CA LEU A 136 11.54 13.44 11.07
C LEU A 136 10.12 13.27 11.62
N GLN A 137 9.09 13.86 11.02
CA GLN A 137 7.71 13.71 11.52
C GLN A 137 7.12 12.33 11.17
N HIS A 138 7.37 11.85 9.94
CA HIS A 138 6.94 10.52 9.51
C HIS A 138 7.85 9.43 10.12
N GLN A 139 9.18 9.53 10.03
CA GLN A 139 10.05 8.45 10.53
C GLN A 139 10.14 8.34 12.07
N ARG A 140 10.02 9.44 12.84
CA ARG A 140 10.13 9.36 14.31
C ARG A 140 8.94 8.68 14.99
N LYS A 141 7.74 8.74 14.40
CA LYS A 141 6.59 7.92 14.87
C LYS A 141 6.67 6.48 14.35
N ILE A 142 7.14 6.27 13.11
CA ILE A 142 7.25 4.96 12.45
C ILE A 142 8.31 4.04 13.10
N LEU A 143 9.48 4.56 13.52
CA LEU A 143 10.57 3.74 14.07
C LEU A 143 10.33 3.16 15.48
N MET A 144 9.32 3.64 16.22
CA MET A 144 9.06 3.18 17.59
C MET A 144 8.38 1.79 17.66
N GLY A 145 7.92 1.22 16.55
CA GLY A 145 7.15 -0.03 16.51
C GLY A 145 7.94 -1.33 16.25
N ARG A 146 9.26 -1.27 16.00
CA ARG A 146 10.05 -2.46 15.63
C ARG A 146 10.74 -3.12 16.84
N ARG A 147 10.11 -4.13 17.44
CA ARG A 147 10.83 -5.22 18.15
C ARG A 147 10.17 -6.59 17.86
N GLY A 148 10.85 -7.41 17.06
CA GLY A 148 10.74 -8.87 17.09
C GLY A 148 9.96 -9.53 15.95
N HIS A 149 10.65 -10.19 15.01
CA HIS A 149 10.67 -11.67 14.88
C HIS A 149 11.19 -12.13 13.51
N SER A 150 12.17 -13.02 13.55
CA SER A 150 12.87 -13.64 12.42
C SER A 150 12.20 -14.93 11.96
N GLY A 151 11.93 -15.04 10.67
CA GLY A 151 11.43 -16.25 10.00
C GLY A 151 10.51 -15.91 8.83
N GLU A 152 11.03 -15.27 7.79
CA GLU A 152 10.22 -14.61 6.75
C GLU A 152 10.27 -15.36 5.41
N THR A 153 9.09 -15.72 4.90
CA THR A 153 8.90 -15.96 3.46
C THR A 153 8.60 -14.62 2.82
N VAL A 154 9.49 -14.17 1.93
CA VAL A 154 9.36 -12.91 1.20
C VAL A 154 8.51 -13.16 -0.06
N ILE A 155 7.30 -12.60 -0.12
CA ILE A 155 6.55 -12.50 -1.36
C ILE A 155 6.62 -11.04 -1.83
N SER A 156 7.54 -10.76 -2.76
CA SER A 156 7.57 -9.50 -3.49
C SER A 156 6.69 -9.67 -4.73
N VAL A 157 5.55 -8.99 -4.77
CA VAL A 157 4.68 -8.95 -5.96
C VAL A 157 4.92 -7.62 -6.66
N HIS A 158 5.69 -7.65 -7.75
CA HIS A 158 5.81 -6.52 -8.67
C HIS A 158 4.68 -6.61 -9.72
N TRP A 159 3.70 -5.70 -9.66
CA TRP A 159 2.78 -5.49 -10.77
C TRP A 159 3.43 -4.53 -11.78
N ASN A 160 3.98 -5.08 -12.85
CA ASN A 160 4.39 -4.30 -14.02
C ASN A 160 3.17 -4.15 -14.95
N THR A 161 2.46 -3.02 -14.89
CA THR A 161 1.64 -2.57 -16.01
C THR A 161 2.47 -1.66 -16.92
N VAL A 162 3.38 -2.28 -17.68
CA VAL A 162 4.00 -1.62 -18.84
C VAL A 162 3.10 -1.86 -20.05
N THR A 163 2.26 -0.90 -20.40
CA THR A 163 1.72 -0.83 -21.77
C THR A 163 2.41 0.29 -22.53
N ARG A 164 3.50 -0.04 -23.23
CA ARG A 164 3.86 0.55 -24.53
C ARG A 164 4.73 -0.42 -25.35
N LYS A 165 4.35 -0.55 -26.61
CA LYS A 165 4.84 -1.47 -27.66
C LYS A 165 6.33 -1.27 -28.01
N HIS A 166 7.00 -2.40 -28.22
CA HIS A 166 8.14 -2.68 -29.13
C HIS A 166 9.44 -1.86 -28.95
N TRP A 167 10.56 -2.53 -28.61
CA TRP A 167 11.60 -2.94 -29.59
C TRP A 167 12.77 -3.70 -28.91
N CYS A 168 13.25 -4.69 -29.67
CA CYS A 168 14.59 -5.30 -29.77
C CYS A 168 15.22 -6.17 -28.67
N GLN A 169 15.58 -7.38 -29.11
CA GLN A 169 16.37 -8.42 -28.46
C GLN A 169 17.85 -8.01 -28.32
N THR A 170 18.51 -8.45 -27.24
CA THR A 170 19.75 -9.26 -27.30
C THR A 170 20.19 -9.63 -25.87
N LEU A 171 20.05 -10.91 -25.51
CA LEU A 171 20.78 -11.51 -24.41
C LEU A 171 22.22 -11.76 -24.89
N ARG A 172 23.21 -11.26 -24.16
CA ARG A 172 24.56 -11.84 -24.15
C ARG A 172 24.88 -12.34 -22.74
N PRO A 173 25.41 -13.56 -22.57
CA PRO A 173 25.85 -14.04 -21.28
C PRO A 173 27.19 -13.40 -20.92
N MET A 174 27.32 -12.92 -19.67
CA MET A 174 28.60 -12.52 -19.09
C MET A 174 29.30 -13.75 -18.53
N GLU A 175 30.36 -14.17 -19.21
CA GLU A 175 31.36 -15.11 -18.73
C GLU A 175 32.14 -14.49 -17.56
N TRP A 176 32.30 -15.22 -16.47
CA TRP A 176 33.21 -14.87 -15.39
C TRP A 176 34.60 -15.43 -15.72
N MET A 177 35.55 -14.54 -16.03
CA MET A 177 36.99 -14.81 -15.91
C MET A 177 37.39 -14.61 -14.44
N VAL A 178 37.92 -15.66 -13.83
CA VAL A 178 38.75 -15.57 -12.62
C VAL A 178 40.18 -15.91 -13.06
N GLN A 179 41.11 -15.00 -12.74
CA GLN A 179 42.56 -15.19 -12.85
C GLN A 179 43.07 -16.17 -11.79
#